data_AF-A0AAT9H2X7-F1
#
_entry.id   AF-A0AAT9H2X7-F1
#
_cell.length_a   1.000
_cell.length_b   1.000
_cell.length_c   1.000
_cell.angle_alpha   90.00
_cell.angle_beta   90.00
_cell.angle_gamma   90.00
#
_symmetry.space_group_name_H-M   'P 1'
#
loop_
_entity.id
_entity.type
_entity.pdbx_description
1 polymer ?
#
loop_
_entity_poly.entity_id
_entity_poly.type
_entity_poly.pdbx_seq_one_letter_code
_entity_poly.pdbx_strand_id
1 'polypeptide(L)'
;MGQNQSKVIIYKENDFEKNKVFNEVYSFWGREDRQNWFSSTGNSLKEAYFVDTRNYKGISNYGVTFRSRTFKNFHFIESLSMCFLKVEISKCTFTSKDSIIDIEGFISGNWDWGNNQFIKRKIEKSTIDVFLGEKTDTIRICYLGKTVNRDSVEVKLNNRETNVFTVLDTFPAFYFKRYSHYKTIPDKKRFSFKIRGKVNKHTLLAFGSHTSYSEIFDLGSMIYSPEKNLKKKIIRRENYDCIPIITSNKLVADIKKEGEKQEITYYTYTKNAENYVLSRQFGKAKEQYNLLGQNYPVLFSRDIHNAIRCAVLSRDLKRAFWWSEKLAHKGIDLPYFNAKIFEGMRKNHEWKSFSSKYDSICKATKDTWNLQLKKELNDLLEEDQADYGLENRKNSKVLYETTERVTGKLIDLLKREGFPSEERIGSLVIRDTVLISFPDFNVLILHAIQQVPKNLAVLNELLDKNAERLLYDQKRSFNNTLGYDSCFRIYKGNLYNSKLCIGKNDLEVRKISFKFNNPNNFIMDYGNYVIEAHDSKDQKLVDEDYKKNYNLIMKLTDDWEFYEK
;
A
#
# COMPACT_ATOMS: atom_id res chain seq x y z
N MET A 1 -65.87 -35.88 23.55
CA MET A 1 -64.93 -35.14 22.67
C MET A 1 -64.08 -34.23 23.55
N GLY A 2 -62.88 -34.66 23.94
CA GLY A 2 -61.98 -33.81 24.72
C GLY A 2 -61.41 -32.70 23.82
N GLN A 3 -61.68 -31.44 24.14
CA GLN A 3 -61.01 -30.30 23.51
C GLN A 3 -59.52 -30.40 23.82
N ASN A 4 -58.74 -30.85 22.83
CA ASN A 4 -57.30 -30.92 22.90
C ASN A 4 -56.78 -29.47 23.01
N GLN A 5 -56.54 -29.00 24.24
CA GLN A 5 -56.07 -27.63 24.49
C GLN A 5 -54.75 -27.45 23.73
N SER A 6 -54.74 -26.51 22.79
CA SER A 6 -53.56 -26.20 21.99
C SER A 6 -52.39 -25.87 22.92
N LYS A 7 -51.35 -26.70 22.91
CA LYS A 7 -50.15 -26.52 23.73
C LYS A 7 -49.44 -25.23 23.30
N VAL A 8 -49.57 -24.19 24.11
CA VAL A 8 -48.84 -22.93 23.94
C VAL A 8 -47.45 -23.11 24.55
N ILE A 9 -46.41 -22.85 23.75
CA ILE A 9 -45.01 -22.88 24.18
C ILE A 9 -44.54 -21.45 24.39
N ILE A 10 -43.86 -21.18 25.50
CA ILE A 10 -43.30 -19.86 25.83
C ILE A 10 -41.78 -19.92 25.65
N TYR A 11 -41.22 -18.97 24.90
CA TYR A 11 -39.78 -18.80 24.74
C TYR A 11 -39.29 -17.58 25.52
N LYS A 12 -38.07 -17.67 26.06
CA LYS A 12 -37.41 -16.60 26.81
C LYS A 12 -36.31 -15.96 25.97
N GLU A 13 -35.84 -14.79 26.39
CA GLU A 13 -34.72 -14.08 25.77
C GLU A 13 -33.49 -14.97 25.49
N ASN A 14 -33.12 -15.83 26.46
CA ASN A 14 -31.98 -16.74 26.30
C ASN A 14 -32.15 -17.74 25.13
N ASP A 15 -33.38 -18.06 24.74
CA ASP A 15 -33.64 -18.93 23.59
C ASP A 15 -33.33 -18.20 22.28
N PHE A 16 -33.63 -16.90 22.21
CA PHE A 16 -33.26 -16.04 21.08
C PHE A 16 -31.75 -15.86 21.01
N GLU A 17 -31.10 -15.53 22.13
CA GLU A 17 -29.64 -15.34 22.19
C GLU A 17 -28.86 -16.58 21.70
N LYS A 18 -29.32 -17.80 22.02
CA LYS A 18 -28.72 -19.05 21.49
C LYS A 18 -28.90 -19.21 19.98
N ASN A 19 -29.97 -18.64 19.42
CA ASN A 19 -30.35 -18.75 18.02
C ASN A 19 -30.02 -17.49 17.21
N LYS A 20 -29.29 -16.55 17.79
CA LYS A 20 -28.75 -15.38 17.09
C LYS A 20 -27.73 -15.81 16.03
N VAL A 21 -27.83 -15.22 14.84
CA VAL A 21 -27.02 -15.56 13.66
C VAL A 21 -26.53 -14.29 12.95
N PHE A 22 -25.41 -14.41 12.25
CA PHE A 22 -24.86 -13.37 11.35
C PHE A 22 -24.49 -12.03 12.02
N ASN A 23 -23.85 -12.09 13.20
CA ASN A 23 -23.32 -10.91 13.88
C ASN A 23 -22.29 -10.18 12.99
N GLU A 24 -22.43 -8.85 12.85
CA GLU A 24 -21.50 -8.00 12.08
C GLU A 24 -21.40 -8.33 10.59
N VAL A 25 -22.40 -9.03 10.04
CA VAL A 25 -22.40 -9.41 8.63
C VAL A 25 -23.28 -8.46 7.82
N TYR A 26 -24.56 -8.37 8.18
CA TYR A 26 -25.56 -7.75 7.31
C TYR A 26 -25.90 -6.31 7.73
N SER A 27 -25.98 -5.43 6.73
CA SER A 27 -26.56 -4.09 6.82
C SER A 27 -27.95 -4.07 6.18
N PHE A 28 -28.86 -3.25 6.70
CA PHE A 28 -30.23 -3.17 6.17
C PHE A 28 -30.37 -2.07 5.11
N TRP A 29 -30.85 -2.45 3.92
CA TRP A 29 -31.09 -1.57 2.79
C TRP A 29 -32.61 -1.49 2.55
N GLY A 30 -33.23 -0.45 3.11
CA GLY A 30 -34.68 -0.23 3.11
C GLY A 30 -35.25 0.28 1.78
N ARG A 31 -36.58 0.38 1.72
CA ARG A 31 -37.34 0.76 0.51
C ARG A 31 -37.26 2.24 0.15
N GLU A 32 -37.19 3.09 1.16
CA GLU A 32 -37.25 4.56 1.03
C GLU A 32 -35.83 5.18 0.95
N ASP A 33 -34.84 4.53 1.56
CA ASP A 33 -33.45 5.00 1.64
C ASP A 33 -32.58 4.50 0.47
N ARG A 34 -33.03 4.78 -0.76
CA ARG A 34 -32.33 4.41 -2.02
C ARG A 34 -30.90 4.95 -2.13
N GLN A 35 -30.47 5.80 -1.21
CA GLN A 35 -29.26 6.58 -1.32
C GLN A 35 -28.02 5.89 -0.77
N ASN A 36 -28.13 5.02 0.24
CA ASN A 36 -26.95 4.93 1.10
C ASN A 36 -25.74 4.27 0.43
N TRP A 37 -25.94 3.38 -0.55
CA TRP A 37 -24.81 2.75 -1.25
C TRP A 37 -25.06 2.61 -2.75
N PHE A 38 -25.81 3.60 -3.24
CA PHE A 38 -25.96 3.98 -4.64
C PHE A 38 -26.92 3.12 -5.46
N SER A 39 -28.23 3.36 -5.37
CA SER A 39 -29.18 2.94 -6.39
C SER A 39 -30.00 4.13 -6.88
N SER A 40 -30.29 4.19 -8.18
CA SER A 40 -31.45 4.93 -8.69
C SER A 40 -32.32 3.98 -9.49
N THR A 41 -33.63 4.02 -9.23
CA THR A 41 -34.83 3.77 -10.05
C THR A 41 -34.91 2.64 -11.12
N GLY A 42 -33.83 2.00 -11.56
CA GLY A 42 -33.85 1.01 -12.65
C GLY A 42 -34.24 -0.41 -12.24
N ASN A 43 -34.07 -0.78 -10.96
CA ASN A 43 -34.53 -2.07 -10.45
C ASN A 43 -35.87 -1.90 -9.74
N SER A 44 -36.95 -2.42 -10.35
CA SER A 44 -38.34 -2.33 -9.92
C SER A 44 -38.68 -3.09 -8.63
N LEU A 45 -37.68 -3.69 -7.96
CA LEU A 45 -37.90 -4.54 -6.79
C LEU A 45 -38.15 -3.68 -5.55
N LYS A 46 -39.40 -3.70 -5.09
CA LYS A 46 -39.92 -3.02 -3.88
C LYS A 46 -39.48 -3.65 -2.55
N GLU A 47 -38.53 -4.59 -2.59
CA GLU A 47 -38.17 -5.40 -1.43
C GLU A 47 -37.05 -4.74 -0.61
N ALA A 48 -37.01 -5.02 0.69
CA ALA A 48 -35.93 -4.60 1.57
C ALA A 48 -34.89 -5.72 1.65
N TYR A 49 -33.61 -5.36 1.72
CA TYR A 49 -32.50 -6.30 1.63
C TYR A 49 -31.58 -6.21 2.83
N PHE A 50 -30.99 -7.34 3.18
CA PHE A 50 -29.94 -7.48 4.17
C PHE A 50 -28.65 -7.83 3.42
N VAL A 51 -27.68 -6.91 3.40
CA VAL A 51 -26.51 -6.96 2.50
C VAL A 51 -25.23 -7.15 3.31
N ASP A 52 -24.41 -8.14 2.93
CA ASP A 52 -23.09 -8.39 3.53
C ASP A 52 -22.09 -7.36 3.01
N THR A 53 -21.84 -6.33 3.82
CA THR A 53 -20.99 -5.19 3.44
C THR A 53 -19.55 -5.33 3.92
N ARG A 54 -19.14 -6.48 4.46
CA ARG A 54 -17.79 -6.68 5.01
C ARG A 54 -16.68 -6.47 3.97
N ASN A 55 -16.99 -6.69 2.69
CA ASN A 55 -16.04 -6.54 1.59
C ASN A 55 -16.07 -5.15 0.94
N TYR A 56 -16.86 -4.21 1.46
CA TYR A 56 -16.89 -2.87 0.90
C TYR A 56 -15.59 -2.11 1.14
N LYS A 57 -15.05 -1.55 0.06
CA LYS A 57 -13.72 -0.92 0.06
C LYS A 57 -13.78 0.60 0.21
N GLY A 58 -14.93 1.23 0.00
CA GLY A 58 -15.04 2.68 -0.17
C GLY A 58 -14.85 3.12 -1.62
N ILE A 59 -15.53 4.20 -2.00
CA ILE A 59 -15.68 4.66 -3.39
C ILE A 59 -14.33 4.93 -4.04
N SER A 60 -13.45 5.66 -3.35
CA SER A 60 -12.12 5.97 -3.86
C SER A 60 -11.26 4.73 -4.09
N ASN A 61 -11.47 3.67 -3.30
CA ASN A 61 -10.68 2.43 -3.39
C ASN A 61 -11.16 1.48 -4.50
N TYR A 62 -12.28 1.79 -5.16
CA TYR A 62 -12.69 1.12 -6.40
C TYR A 62 -12.00 1.69 -7.66
N GLY A 63 -11.09 2.66 -7.52
CA GLY A 63 -10.45 3.33 -8.66
C GLY A 63 -11.27 4.51 -9.21
N VAL A 64 -12.20 5.02 -8.40
CA VAL A 64 -12.98 6.22 -8.73
C VAL A 64 -12.14 7.47 -8.46
N THR A 65 -12.00 8.30 -9.47
CA THR A 65 -11.31 9.59 -9.41
C THR A 65 -12.31 10.73 -9.58
N PHE A 66 -12.09 11.82 -8.86
CA PHE A 66 -12.90 13.02 -8.92
C PHE A 66 -12.04 14.20 -9.37
N ARG A 67 -12.54 15.00 -10.31
CA ARG A 67 -11.86 16.21 -10.81
C ARG A 67 -12.83 17.37 -10.89
N SER A 68 -12.43 18.54 -10.41
CA SER A 68 -13.28 19.73 -10.46
C SER A 68 -13.39 20.23 -11.90
N ARG A 69 -14.62 20.39 -12.40
CA ARG A 69 -14.88 21.04 -13.70
C ARG A 69 -14.69 22.56 -13.62
N THR A 70 -14.80 23.10 -12.41
CA THR A 70 -14.67 24.54 -12.13
C THR A 70 -13.26 24.96 -11.70
N PHE A 71 -12.30 24.02 -11.71
CA PHE A 71 -10.92 24.20 -11.21
C PHE A 71 -10.81 24.62 -9.73
N LYS A 72 -11.90 24.62 -8.98
CA LYS A 72 -11.88 24.81 -7.52
C LYS A 72 -11.34 23.56 -6.83
N ASN A 73 -10.47 23.74 -5.85
CA ASN A 73 -10.00 22.67 -4.98
C ASN A 73 -11.17 22.12 -4.13
N PHE A 74 -11.29 20.81 -4.03
CA PHE A 74 -12.21 20.14 -3.13
C PHE A 74 -11.61 18.82 -2.66
N HIS A 75 -12.14 18.30 -1.56
CA HIS A 75 -11.78 16.99 -1.02
C HIS A 75 -13.03 16.13 -0.99
N PHE A 76 -12.97 14.97 -1.66
CA PHE A 76 -13.93 13.90 -1.43
C PHE A 76 -13.48 13.13 -0.18
N ILE A 77 -14.35 13.06 0.83
CA ILE A 77 -14.07 12.35 2.08
C ILE A 77 -15.25 11.43 2.38
N GLU A 78 -15.00 10.14 2.31
CA GLU A 78 -15.89 9.10 2.79
C GLU A 78 -15.48 8.70 4.21
N SER A 79 -16.47 8.64 5.08
CA SER A 79 -16.32 8.12 6.43
C SER A 79 -17.60 7.38 6.77
N LEU A 80 -17.44 6.15 7.22
CA LEU A 80 -18.54 5.23 7.42
C LEU A 80 -18.33 4.48 8.73
N SER A 81 -19.38 4.44 9.54
CA SER A 81 -19.46 3.61 10.73
C SER A 81 -20.76 2.84 10.75
N MET A 82 -20.77 1.68 11.42
CA MET A 82 -21.99 0.91 11.66
C MET A 82 -22.17 0.67 13.15
N CYS A 83 -23.37 0.98 13.64
CA CYS A 83 -23.74 0.82 15.05
C CYS A 83 -24.37 -0.55 15.32
N PHE A 84 -24.56 -0.89 16.58
CA PHE A 84 -25.24 -2.14 16.97
C PHE A 84 -26.64 -1.88 17.50
N LEU A 85 -27.54 -2.77 17.14
CA LEU A 85 -28.85 -2.87 17.77
C LEU A 85 -28.77 -3.82 18.96
N LYS A 86 -29.59 -3.54 19.97
CA LYS A 86 -29.90 -4.43 21.08
C LYS A 86 -31.38 -4.71 21.04
N VAL A 87 -31.73 -5.97 20.81
CA VAL A 87 -33.10 -6.47 20.86
C VAL A 87 -33.31 -7.10 22.24
N GLU A 88 -34.42 -6.79 22.90
CA GLU A 88 -34.84 -7.39 24.17
C GLU A 88 -36.25 -7.97 23.98
N ILE A 89 -36.40 -9.29 24.07
CA ILE A 89 -37.69 -9.98 23.95
C ILE A 89 -38.38 -10.02 25.32
N SER A 90 -39.52 -9.35 25.43
CA SER A 90 -40.32 -9.33 26.67
C SER A 90 -41.32 -10.48 26.74
N LYS A 91 -41.86 -10.89 25.59
CA LYS A 91 -42.85 -11.97 25.49
C LYS A 91 -42.74 -12.68 24.15
N CYS A 92 -42.73 -14.01 24.19
CA CYS A 92 -42.81 -14.84 23.00
C CYS A 92 -43.70 -16.06 23.27
N THR A 93 -44.76 -16.21 22.49
CA THR A 93 -45.67 -17.36 22.57
C THR A 93 -45.82 -18.02 21.21
N PHE A 94 -45.70 -19.34 21.17
CA PHE A 94 -45.85 -20.16 19.97
C PHE A 94 -47.01 -21.14 20.13
N THR A 95 -47.90 -21.16 19.14
CA THR A 95 -49.01 -22.11 19.06
C THR A 95 -48.71 -23.16 17.99
N SER A 96 -48.42 -24.38 18.43
CA SER A 96 -47.97 -25.48 17.55
C SER A 96 -48.99 -25.86 16.48
N LYS A 97 -50.28 -25.87 16.83
CA LYS A 97 -51.39 -26.24 15.92
C LYS A 97 -51.40 -25.41 14.63
N ASP A 98 -51.21 -24.10 14.77
CA ASP A 98 -51.31 -23.16 13.66
C ASP A 98 -49.93 -22.73 13.14
N SER A 99 -48.86 -23.16 13.81
CA SER A 99 -47.49 -22.70 13.60
C SER A 99 -47.38 -21.18 13.62
N ILE A 100 -48.07 -20.53 14.56
CA ILE A 100 -48.08 -19.07 14.72
C ILE A 100 -47.23 -18.69 15.93
N ILE A 101 -46.35 -17.71 15.74
CA ILE A 101 -45.60 -17.06 16.83
C ILE A 101 -46.08 -15.62 17.01
N ASP A 102 -46.14 -15.17 18.25
CA ASP A 102 -46.38 -13.79 18.66
C ASP A 102 -45.20 -13.34 19.53
N ILE A 103 -44.54 -12.25 19.13
CA ILE A 103 -43.30 -11.75 19.72
C ILE A 103 -43.46 -10.27 20.01
N GLU A 104 -43.20 -9.90 21.26
CA GLU A 104 -43.19 -8.52 21.75
C GLU A 104 -41.84 -8.23 22.41
N GLY A 105 -41.38 -6.98 22.29
CA GLY A 105 -40.11 -6.58 22.87
C GLY A 105 -39.76 -5.12 22.65
N PHE A 106 -38.50 -4.82 22.91
CA PHE A 106 -37.91 -3.50 22.76
C PHE A 106 -36.61 -3.58 21.97
N ILE A 107 -36.33 -2.53 21.20
CA ILE A 107 -35.06 -2.37 20.51
C ILE A 107 -34.41 -1.08 20.99
N SER A 108 -33.12 -1.14 21.27
CA SER A 108 -32.29 0.01 21.59
C SER A 108 -31.02 -0.04 20.74
N GLY A 109 -30.29 1.07 20.66
CA GLY A 109 -29.08 1.16 19.86
C GLY A 109 -28.42 2.52 20.05
N ASN A 110 -27.14 2.61 19.67
CA ASN A 110 -26.49 3.90 19.53
C ASN A 110 -26.88 4.49 18.17
N TRP A 111 -27.47 5.68 18.20
CA TRP A 111 -27.89 6.44 17.01
C TRP A 111 -26.98 7.64 16.74
N ASP A 112 -25.98 7.84 17.59
CA ASP A 112 -24.94 8.83 17.39
C ASP A 112 -23.96 8.26 16.38
N TRP A 113 -24.23 8.55 15.10
CA TRP A 113 -23.29 8.34 14.01
C TRP A 113 -22.04 9.13 14.32
N GLY A 114 -21.12 8.50 15.08
CA GLY A 114 -19.97 9.13 15.73
C GLY A 114 -19.64 10.45 15.08
N ASN A 115 -20.14 11.53 15.70
CA ASN A 115 -20.08 12.91 15.21
C ASN A 115 -18.87 13.06 14.30
N ASN A 116 -19.08 13.04 12.99
CA ASN A 116 -18.05 13.47 12.07
C ASN A 116 -17.85 14.93 12.48
N GLN A 117 -16.79 15.25 13.24
CA GLN A 117 -16.69 16.53 13.99
C GLN A 117 -16.91 17.77 13.09
N PHE A 118 -16.81 17.57 11.77
CA PHE A 118 -17.01 18.54 10.71
C PHE A 118 -18.48 18.79 10.28
N ILE A 119 -19.45 17.90 10.56
CA ILE A 119 -20.85 18.08 10.11
C ILE A 119 -21.82 17.66 11.23
N LYS A 120 -22.19 18.61 12.09
CA LYS A 120 -23.27 18.43 13.07
C LYS A 120 -24.62 18.41 12.35
N ARG A 121 -25.15 17.23 12.03
CA ARG A 121 -26.55 17.08 11.61
C ARG A 121 -27.43 16.68 12.80
N LYS A 122 -28.67 17.17 12.79
CA LYS A 122 -29.71 16.77 13.75
C LYS A 122 -29.91 15.25 13.61
N ILE A 123 -29.88 14.53 14.72
CA ILE A 123 -30.15 13.08 14.75
C ILE A 123 -31.57 12.87 14.22
N GLU A 124 -31.71 12.37 13.00
CA GLU A 124 -32.99 11.90 12.49
C GLU A 124 -33.26 10.54 13.15
N LYS A 125 -34.33 10.47 13.95
CA LYS A 125 -34.75 9.22 14.58
C LYS A 125 -35.25 8.27 13.50
N SER A 126 -34.43 7.30 13.10
CA SER A 126 -34.87 6.26 12.18
C SER A 126 -35.76 5.24 12.87
N THR A 127 -36.84 4.87 12.21
CA THR A 127 -37.61 3.67 12.52
C THR A 127 -36.78 2.42 12.27
N ILE A 128 -37.03 1.36 13.02
CA ILE A 128 -36.43 0.03 12.82
C ILE A 128 -37.46 -0.86 12.16
N ASP A 129 -37.03 -1.55 11.10
CA ASP A 129 -37.87 -2.50 10.39
C ASP A 129 -37.66 -3.91 10.97
N VAL A 130 -38.77 -4.57 11.30
CA VAL A 130 -38.82 -5.91 11.88
C VAL A 130 -39.47 -6.85 10.88
N PHE A 131 -38.78 -7.92 10.53
CA PHE A 131 -39.21 -8.90 9.53
C PHE A 131 -39.30 -10.28 10.17
N LEU A 132 -40.38 -10.99 9.88
CA LEU A 132 -40.57 -12.39 10.27
C LEU A 132 -41.01 -13.20 9.06
N GLY A 133 -40.15 -14.07 8.54
CA GLY A 133 -40.48 -14.88 7.36
C GLY A 133 -39.34 -15.73 6.84
N GLU A 134 -39.45 -16.19 5.59
CA GLU A 134 -38.44 -17.04 4.95
C GLU A 134 -37.37 -16.22 4.23
N LYS A 135 -36.11 -16.54 4.52
CA LYS A 135 -34.95 -15.96 3.84
C LYS A 135 -34.85 -16.46 2.40
N THR A 136 -34.62 -15.54 1.46
CA THR A 136 -34.20 -15.85 0.08
C THR A 136 -32.87 -15.18 -0.21
N ASP A 137 -31.82 -15.99 -0.41
CA ASP A 137 -30.49 -15.51 -0.80
C ASP A 137 -30.49 -14.87 -2.19
N THR A 138 -29.67 -13.85 -2.35
CA THR A 138 -29.52 -13.07 -3.58
C THR A 138 -28.18 -12.34 -3.60
N ILE A 139 -27.95 -11.55 -4.64
CA ILE A 139 -26.79 -10.66 -4.77
C ILE A 139 -27.32 -9.25 -4.98
N ARG A 140 -26.72 -8.27 -4.29
CA ARG A 140 -27.01 -6.86 -4.50
C ARG A 140 -25.82 -6.16 -5.13
N ILE A 141 -26.13 -5.34 -6.12
CA ILE A 141 -25.16 -4.53 -6.84
C ILE A 141 -24.98 -3.22 -6.10
N CYS A 142 -23.73 -2.84 -5.88
CA CYS A 142 -23.35 -1.52 -5.43
C CYS A 142 -23.00 -0.67 -6.66
N TYR A 143 -23.75 0.40 -6.88
CA TYR A 143 -23.42 1.32 -7.98
C TYR A 143 -22.56 2.47 -7.48
N LEU A 144 -22.24 3.43 -8.35
CA LEU A 144 -21.56 4.67 -8.00
C LEU A 144 -22.53 5.73 -7.50
N GLY A 145 -23.74 5.79 -8.04
CA GLY A 145 -24.81 6.67 -7.57
C GLY A 145 -24.50 8.16 -7.65
N LYS A 146 -25.28 8.94 -6.89
CA LYS A 146 -25.16 10.41 -6.82
C LYS A 146 -24.19 10.82 -5.71
N THR A 147 -22.91 10.54 -5.90
CA THR A 147 -21.84 10.83 -4.92
C THR A 147 -21.45 12.30 -4.85
N VAL A 148 -21.47 12.99 -5.99
CA VAL A 148 -21.09 14.40 -6.12
C VAL A 148 -21.99 15.10 -7.13
N ASN A 149 -22.03 16.44 -7.09
CA ASN A 149 -22.66 17.23 -8.14
C ASN A 149 -21.85 17.12 -9.44
N ARG A 150 -22.33 16.31 -10.38
CA ARG A 150 -21.70 16.02 -11.67
C ARG A 150 -21.61 17.23 -12.61
N ASP A 151 -22.37 18.29 -12.36
CA ASP A 151 -22.25 19.55 -13.10
C ASP A 151 -20.95 20.27 -12.74
N SER A 152 -20.50 20.10 -11.48
CA SER A 152 -19.30 20.75 -10.94
C SER A 152 -18.08 19.83 -10.82
N VAL A 153 -18.29 18.51 -10.81
CA VAL A 153 -17.24 17.50 -10.58
C VAL A 153 -17.34 16.39 -11.63
N GLU A 154 -16.26 16.21 -12.39
CA GLU A 154 -16.04 15.06 -13.27
C GLU A 154 -15.71 13.82 -12.43
N VAL A 155 -16.34 12.69 -12.76
CA VAL A 155 -16.15 11.41 -12.06
C VAL A 155 -15.78 10.32 -13.06
N LYS A 156 -14.61 9.72 -12.88
CA LYS A 156 -14.13 8.61 -13.72
C LYS A 156 -13.85 7.37 -12.89
N LEU A 157 -14.10 6.20 -13.46
CA LEU A 157 -13.69 4.91 -12.94
C LEU A 157 -12.62 4.36 -13.87
N ASN A 158 -11.40 4.15 -13.39
CA ASN A 158 -10.28 3.66 -14.21
C ASN A 158 -10.10 4.49 -15.50
N ASN A 159 -10.15 5.82 -15.37
CA ASN A 159 -10.08 6.81 -16.46
C ASN A 159 -11.19 6.78 -17.51
N ARG A 160 -12.28 6.02 -17.28
CA ARG A 160 -13.46 6.01 -18.15
C ARG A 160 -14.59 6.85 -17.58
N GLU A 161 -15.38 7.45 -18.45
CA GLU A 161 -16.60 8.16 -18.03
C GLU A 161 -17.56 7.20 -17.33
N THR A 162 -18.23 7.71 -16.31
CA THR A 162 -19.17 6.95 -15.48
C THR A 162 -20.53 7.60 -15.50
N ASN A 163 -21.55 6.88 -15.06
CA ASN A 163 -22.84 7.43 -14.69
C ASN A 163 -23.25 6.93 -13.30
N VAL A 164 -24.42 7.34 -12.82
CA VAL A 164 -24.91 6.95 -11.49
C VAL A 164 -25.22 5.44 -11.38
N PHE A 165 -25.30 4.73 -12.51
CA PHE A 165 -25.52 3.29 -12.63
C PHE A 165 -24.25 2.52 -12.95
N THR A 166 -23.07 3.15 -12.88
CA THR A 166 -21.81 2.43 -12.99
C THR A 166 -21.67 1.49 -11.80
N VAL A 167 -21.48 0.20 -12.06
CA VAL A 167 -21.29 -0.83 -11.03
C VAL A 167 -19.91 -0.68 -10.41
N LEU A 168 -19.86 -0.63 -9.08
CA LEU A 168 -18.62 -0.65 -8.30
C LEU A 168 -18.30 -2.05 -7.77
N ASP A 169 -19.32 -2.76 -7.28
CA ASP A 169 -19.14 -4.08 -6.67
C ASP A 169 -20.45 -4.88 -6.60
N THR A 170 -20.36 -6.15 -6.18
CA THR A 170 -21.49 -7.03 -5.91
C THR A 170 -21.36 -7.69 -4.53
N PHE A 171 -22.43 -7.68 -3.76
CA PHE A 171 -22.45 -8.17 -2.38
C PHE A 171 -23.46 -9.32 -2.21
N PRO A 172 -23.10 -10.39 -1.48
CA PRO A 172 -24.06 -11.36 -0.99
C PRO A 172 -25.14 -10.65 -0.18
N ALA A 173 -26.40 -11.04 -0.39
CA ALA A 173 -27.52 -10.42 0.28
C ALA A 173 -28.66 -11.42 0.46
N PHE A 174 -29.67 -11.04 1.22
CA PHE A 174 -30.94 -11.74 1.22
C PHE A 174 -32.12 -10.79 1.41
N TYR A 175 -33.30 -11.27 1.09
CA TYR A 175 -34.57 -10.62 1.39
C TYR A 175 -35.56 -11.65 1.93
N PHE A 176 -36.69 -11.18 2.43
CA PHE A 176 -37.74 -12.06 2.93
C PHE A 176 -38.84 -12.27 1.88
N LYS A 177 -39.26 -13.53 1.71
CA LYS A 177 -40.51 -13.88 1.02
C LYS A 177 -41.57 -14.26 2.04
N ARG A 178 -42.85 -13.98 1.72
CA ARG A 178 -44.02 -14.35 2.54
C ARG A 178 -43.84 -14.01 4.02
N TYR A 179 -43.56 -12.74 4.31
CA TYR A 179 -43.20 -12.28 5.65
C TYR A 179 -44.26 -11.39 6.28
N SER A 180 -44.26 -11.37 7.60
CA SER A 180 -44.84 -10.29 8.39
C SER A 180 -43.81 -9.16 8.53
N HIS A 181 -44.28 -7.92 8.46
CA HIS A 181 -43.45 -6.72 8.57
C HIS A 181 -44.04 -5.77 9.59
N TYR A 182 -43.18 -5.21 10.43
CA TYR A 182 -43.54 -4.20 11.39
C TYR A 182 -42.47 -3.10 11.40
N LYS A 183 -42.90 -1.84 11.45
CA LYS A 183 -42.00 -0.69 11.57
C LYS A 183 -42.22 -0.07 12.95
N THR A 184 -41.15 0.07 13.73
CA THR A 184 -41.25 0.56 15.11
C THR A 184 -41.70 2.02 15.17
N ILE A 185 -42.39 2.39 16.24
CA ILE A 185 -42.73 3.78 16.53
C ILE A 185 -41.55 4.45 17.26
N PRO A 186 -41.06 5.63 16.80
CA PRO A 186 -39.95 6.30 17.47
C PRO A 186 -40.29 6.79 18.88
N ASP A 187 -39.62 6.25 19.90
CA ASP A 187 -39.67 6.74 21.29
C ASP A 187 -38.28 7.27 21.73
N LYS A 188 -38.17 7.87 22.92
CA LYS A 188 -37.01 8.65 23.37
C LYS A 188 -35.73 7.82 23.53
N LYS A 189 -35.81 6.51 23.84
CA LYS A 189 -34.61 5.63 24.01
C LYS A 189 -34.82 4.16 23.65
N ARG A 190 -36.05 3.65 23.61
CA ARG A 190 -36.38 2.25 23.34
C ARG A 190 -37.57 2.16 22.40
N PHE A 191 -37.43 1.42 21.31
CA PHE A 191 -38.46 1.24 20.30
C PHE A 191 -39.23 -0.04 20.60
N SER A 192 -40.49 0.06 20.98
CA SER A 192 -41.33 -1.12 21.17
C SER A 192 -41.66 -1.76 19.82
N PHE A 193 -41.80 -3.08 19.82
CA PHE A 193 -42.32 -3.81 18.67
C PHE A 193 -43.23 -4.95 19.09
N LYS A 194 -44.17 -5.27 18.20
CA LYS A 194 -45.01 -6.46 18.28
C LYS A 194 -45.17 -7.03 16.88
N ILE A 195 -44.78 -8.29 16.70
CA ILE A 195 -44.87 -8.98 15.42
C ILE A 195 -45.46 -10.37 15.60
N ARG A 196 -46.38 -10.72 14.71
CA ARG A 196 -47.06 -12.01 14.68
C ARG A 196 -47.00 -12.58 13.27
N GLY A 197 -46.75 -13.88 13.14
CA GLY A 197 -46.67 -14.54 11.84
C GLY A 197 -46.61 -16.05 11.92
N LYS A 198 -46.80 -16.69 10.77
CA LYS A 198 -46.56 -18.13 10.63
C LYS A 198 -45.07 -18.39 10.57
N VAL A 199 -44.64 -19.47 11.20
CA VAL A 199 -43.23 -19.92 11.24
C VAL A 199 -43.11 -21.34 10.73
N ASN A 200 -41.94 -21.67 10.20
CA ASN A 200 -41.52 -23.00 9.81
C ASN A 200 -40.01 -23.16 10.03
N LYS A 201 -39.45 -24.32 9.66
CA LYS A 201 -38.02 -24.64 9.82
C LYS A 201 -37.05 -23.67 9.12
N HIS A 202 -37.51 -22.80 8.23
CA HIS A 202 -36.71 -21.82 7.48
C HIS A 202 -37.00 -20.36 7.87
N THR A 203 -37.83 -20.14 8.90
CA THR A 203 -38.20 -18.79 9.30
C THR A 203 -37.09 -18.11 10.11
N LEU A 204 -36.76 -16.87 9.73
CA LEU A 204 -35.90 -15.97 10.49
C LEU A 204 -36.72 -14.79 11.02
N LEU A 205 -36.23 -14.21 12.11
CA LEU A 205 -36.61 -12.89 12.60
C LEU A 205 -35.42 -11.96 12.40
N ALA A 206 -35.62 -10.84 11.72
CA ALA A 206 -34.56 -9.87 11.46
C ALA A 206 -34.99 -8.44 11.80
N PHE A 207 -34.06 -7.69 12.38
CA PHE A 207 -34.22 -6.29 12.71
C PHE A 207 -33.20 -5.49 11.91
N GLY A 208 -33.68 -4.50 11.15
CA GLY A 208 -32.86 -3.71 10.24
C GLY A 208 -33.02 -2.21 10.49
N SER A 209 -31.90 -1.51 10.51
CA SER A 209 -31.83 -0.05 10.45
C SER A 209 -30.74 0.38 9.46
N HIS A 210 -30.93 1.53 8.83
CA HIS A 210 -29.98 2.11 7.87
C HIS A 210 -28.58 2.38 8.44
N THR A 211 -28.43 2.48 9.77
CA THR A 211 -27.20 2.89 10.46
C THR A 211 -26.46 1.75 11.14
N SER A 212 -27.09 0.58 11.20
CA SER A 212 -26.74 -0.46 12.17
C SER A 212 -26.58 -1.80 11.50
N TYR A 213 -25.75 -2.64 12.11
CA TYR A 213 -25.77 -4.06 11.80
C TYR A 213 -27.14 -4.63 12.14
N SER A 214 -27.62 -5.50 11.27
CA SER A 214 -28.89 -6.18 11.45
C SER A 214 -28.77 -7.26 12.52
N GLU A 215 -29.80 -7.36 13.35
CA GLU A 215 -29.93 -8.39 14.38
C GLU A 215 -30.83 -9.50 13.83
N ILE A 216 -30.34 -10.74 13.74
CA ILE A 216 -31.03 -11.84 13.06
C ILE A 216 -31.08 -13.08 13.94
N PHE A 217 -32.25 -13.71 14.04
CA PHE A 217 -32.51 -14.90 14.84
C PHE A 217 -33.10 -16.03 13.99
N ASP A 218 -32.55 -17.24 14.13
CA ASP A 218 -32.99 -18.47 13.45
C ASP A 218 -34.14 -19.14 14.23
N LEU A 219 -35.36 -18.59 14.06
CA LEU A 219 -36.55 -19.09 14.75
C LEU A 219 -36.95 -20.50 14.30
N GLY A 220 -36.69 -20.83 13.03
CA GLY A 220 -36.94 -22.17 12.51
C GLY A 220 -36.16 -23.23 13.29
N SER A 221 -34.87 -22.99 13.52
CA SER A 221 -34.06 -23.87 14.35
C SER A 221 -34.46 -23.82 15.82
N MET A 222 -34.77 -22.64 16.36
CA MET A 222 -35.24 -22.49 17.74
C MET A 222 -36.46 -23.37 18.06
N ILE A 223 -37.42 -23.44 17.13
CA ILE A 223 -38.70 -24.12 17.34
C ILE A 223 -38.67 -25.58 16.88
N TYR A 224 -38.10 -25.85 15.71
CA TYR A 224 -38.21 -27.16 15.05
C TYR A 224 -36.92 -27.98 15.10
N SER A 225 -35.79 -27.41 15.52
CA SER A 225 -34.51 -28.12 15.60
C SER A 225 -33.63 -27.53 16.72
N PRO A 226 -34.12 -27.50 17.97
CA PRO A 226 -33.48 -26.78 19.08
C PRO A 226 -32.05 -27.27 19.34
N GLU A 227 -31.74 -28.52 19.00
CA GLU A 227 -30.41 -29.11 19.17
C GLU A 227 -29.31 -28.46 18.31
N LYS A 228 -29.68 -27.88 17.15
CA LYS A 228 -28.73 -27.31 16.17
C LYS A 228 -27.83 -26.22 16.77
N ASN A 229 -28.34 -25.47 17.75
CA ASN A 229 -27.66 -24.30 18.31
C ASN A 229 -27.28 -24.46 19.80
N LEU A 230 -27.45 -25.64 20.41
CA LEU A 230 -27.16 -25.87 21.84
C LEU A 230 -25.70 -25.62 22.24
N LYS A 231 -24.76 -25.79 21.31
CA LYS A 231 -23.31 -25.65 21.56
C LYS A 231 -22.76 -24.24 21.29
N LYS A 232 -23.59 -23.29 20.86
CA LYS A 232 -23.12 -21.93 20.57
C LYS A 232 -22.89 -21.15 21.87
N LYS A 233 -21.67 -20.65 22.07
CA LYS A 233 -21.36 -19.71 23.14
C LYS A 233 -22.13 -18.42 22.92
N ILE A 234 -22.95 -18.03 23.89
CA ILE A 234 -23.65 -16.74 23.87
C ILE A 234 -22.59 -15.65 24.08
N ILE A 235 -22.40 -14.79 23.08
CA ILE A 235 -21.54 -13.61 23.18
C ILE A 235 -22.43 -12.43 23.51
N ARG A 236 -22.54 -12.10 24.80
CA ARG A 236 -23.22 -10.87 25.23
C ARG A 236 -22.31 -9.68 24.98
N ARG A 237 -22.79 -8.69 24.23
CA ARG A 237 -22.07 -7.45 23.99
C ARG A 237 -22.50 -6.41 25.01
N GLU A 238 -21.54 -5.86 25.74
CA GLU A 238 -21.78 -4.83 26.75
C GLU A 238 -21.83 -3.42 26.16
N ASN A 239 -21.21 -3.21 24.99
CA ASN A 239 -21.14 -1.92 24.31
C ASN A 239 -21.83 -1.95 22.92
N TYR A 240 -22.73 -1.00 22.66
CA TYR A 240 -23.46 -0.84 21.39
C TYR A 240 -22.91 0.30 20.50
N ASP A 241 -21.71 0.76 20.82
CA ASP A 241 -21.01 1.80 20.06
C ASP A 241 -20.76 1.41 18.61
N CYS A 242 -20.70 2.44 17.76
CA CYS A 242 -20.47 2.28 16.34
C CYS A 242 -19.02 1.90 16.06
N ILE A 243 -18.82 0.96 15.15
CA ILE A 243 -17.49 0.60 14.65
C ILE A 243 -17.25 1.36 13.35
N PRO A 244 -16.14 2.12 13.24
CA PRO A 244 -15.76 2.72 11.98
C PRO A 244 -15.30 1.64 11.01
N ILE A 245 -15.85 1.66 9.81
CA ILE A 245 -15.51 0.78 8.69
C ILE A 245 -14.54 1.51 7.75
N ILE A 246 -14.83 2.78 7.45
CA ILE A 246 -13.99 3.66 6.62
C ILE A 246 -13.73 4.96 7.37
N THR A 247 -12.48 5.41 7.36
CA THR A 247 -12.07 6.70 7.89
C THR A 247 -11.23 7.43 6.85
N SER A 248 -11.71 8.60 6.42
CA SER A 248 -11.02 9.44 5.43
C SER A 248 -10.60 8.69 4.16
N ASN A 249 -11.54 7.97 3.53
CA ASN A 249 -11.34 7.10 2.36
C ASN A 249 -10.45 5.87 2.57
N LYS A 250 -9.96 5.59 3.79
CA LYS A 250 -9.19 4.39 4.11
C LYS A 250 -10.04 3.37 4.84
N LEU A 251 -9.90 2.09 4.50
CA LEU A 251 -10.51 0.99 5.23
C LEU A 251 -9.83 0.86 6.60
N VAL A 252 -10.59 0.82 7.69
CA VAL A 252 -10.02 0.72 9.05
C VAL A 252 -9.20 -0.57 9.23
N ALA A 253 -9.60 -1.65 8.57
CA ALA A 253 -8.83 -2.90 8.57
C ALA A 253 -7.43 -2.72 7.93
N ASP A 254 -7.32 -1.91 6.89
CA ASP A 254 -6.03 -1.61 6.24
C ASP A 254 -5.19 -0.67 7.10
N ILE A 255 -5.80 0.32 7.77
CA ILE A 255 -5.10 1.17 8.75
C ILE A 255 -4.52 0.33 9.89
N LYS A 256 -5.27 -0.69 10.36
CA LYS A 256 -4.79 -1.60 11.42
C LYS A 256 -3.63 -2.48 10.95
N LYS A 257 -3.64 -2.93 9.69
CA LYS A 257 -2.50 -3.64 9.08
C LYS A 257 -1.29 -2.72 8.84
N GLU A 258 -1.53 -1.47 8.45
CA GLU A 258 -0.48 -0.42 8.39
C GLU A 258 0.06 -0.08 9.80
N GLY A 259 -0.68 -0.39 10.86
CA GLY A 259 -0.34 -0.16 12.27
C GLY A 259 0.43 -1.30 12.96
N GLU A 260 0.59 -2.46 12.32
CA GLU A 260 1.63 -3.42 12.74
C GLU A 260 2.97 -2.76 12.46
N LYS A 261 3.63 -2.25 13.52
CA LYS A 261 4.87 -1.47 13.46
C LYS A 261 5.92 -2.19 12.61
N GLN A 262 6.01 -1.83 11.33
CA GLN A 262 7.21 -2.06 10.55
C GLN A 262 8.35 -1.37 11.28
N GLU A 263 9.37 -2.14 11.65
CA GLU A 263 10.59 -1.59 12.22
C GLU A 263 11.13 -0.48 11.31
N ILE A 264 11.28 0.72 11.86
CA ILE A 264 11.77 1.88 11.10
C ILE A 264 13.28 1.72 10.96
N THR A 265 13.69 1.19 9.80
CA THR A 265 15.09 1.01 9.45
C THR A 265 15.64 2.21 8.67
N TYR A 266 16.95 2.23 8.44
CA TYR A 266 17.63 3.15 7.52
C TYR A 266 16.88 3.25 6.19
N TYR A 267 16.54 2.10 5.62
CA TYR A 267 15.88 1.97 4.32
C TYR A 267 14.42 2.38 4.34
N THR A 268 13.77 2.41 5.51
CA THR A 268 12.41 2.95 5.65
C THR A 268 12.41 4.45 5.39
N TYR A 269 13.37 5.20 5.95
CA TYR A 269 13.49 6.64 5.72
C TYR A 269 13.83 6.96 4.27
N THR A 270 14.81 6.27 3.68
CA THR A 270 15.22 6.54 2.29
C THR A 270 14.09 6.20 1.32
N LYS A 271 13.42 5.06 1.47
CA LYS A 271 12.25 4.70 0.64
C LYS A 271 11.13 5.74 0.72
N ASN A 272 10.83 6.24 1.92
CA ASN A 272 9.82 7.29 2.09
C ASN A 272 10.25 8.61 1.42
N ALA A 273 11.53 8.99 1.58
CA ALA A 273 12.08 10.18 0.95
C ALA A 273 12.02 10.09 -0.58
N GLU A 274 12.46 8.97 -1.16
CA GLU A 274 12.41 8.68 -2.59
C GLU A 274 10.97 8.74 -3.14
N ASN A 275 9.99 8.17 -2.43
CA ASN A 275 8.58 8.26 -2.82
C ASN A 275 8.06 9.71 -2.85
N TYR A 276 8.52 10.55 -1.93
CA TYR A 276 8.23 11.98 -1.95
C TYR A 276 8.94 12.70 -3.10
N VAL A 277 10.18 12.33 -3.43
CA VAL A 277 10.89 12.85 -4.62
C VAL A 277 10.13 12.51 -5.90
N LEU A 278 9.68 11.25 -6.06
CA LEU A 278 8.85 10.81 -7.19
C LEU A 278 7.52 11.58 -7.29
N SER A 279 7.03 12.12 -6.18
CA SER A 279 5.81 12.92 -6.08
C SER A 279 6.08 14.43 -6.07
N ARG A 280 7.33 14.84 -6.30
CA ARG A 280 7.82 16.24 -6.28
C ARG A 280 7.55 16.98 -4.96
N GLN A 281 7.39 16.25 -3.86
CA GLN A 281 7.17 16.79 -2.51
C GLN A 281 8.50 16.96 -1.77
N PHE A 282 9.39 17.80 -2.30
CA PHE A 282 10.77 17.94 -1.81
C PHE A 282 10.87 18.35 -0.34
N GLY A 283 9.92 19.15 0.17
CA GLY A 283 9.85 19.51 1.59
C GLY A 283 9.67 18.28 2.49
N LYS A 284 8.77 17.35 2.13
CA LYS A 284 8.57 16.11 2.88
C LYS A 284 9.72 15.13 2.71
N ALA A 285 10.29 15.04 1.51
CA ALA A 285 11.48 14.23 1.26
C ALA A 285 12.66 14.69 2.14
N LYS A 286 12.89 16.01 2.23
CA LYS A 286 13.88 16.61 3.12
C LYS A 286 13.64 16.22 4.59
N GLU A 287 12.40 16.25 5.08
CA GLU A 287 12.14 15.85 6.47
C GLU A 287 12.46 14.37 6.73
N GLN A 288 12.19 13.47 5.77
CA GLN A 288 12.59 12.06 5.90
C GLN A 288 14.11 11.89 5.94
N TYR A 289 14.85 12.60 5.09
CA TYR A 289 16.31 12.60 5.17
C TYR A 289 16.82 13.22 6.48
N ASN A 290 16.22 14.29 6.98
CA ASN A 290 16.59 14.88 8.28
C ASN A 290 16.43 13.86 9.42
N LEU A 291 15.33 13.11 9.43
CA LEU A 291 15.12 12.02 10.39
C LEU A 291 16.18 10.94 10.23
N LEU A 292 16.53 10.55 8.99
CA LEU A 292 17.62 9.61 8.73
C LEU A 292 18.94 10.09 9.36
N GLY A 293 19.33 11.34 9.12
CA GLY A 293 20.57 11.92 9.63
C GLY A 293 20.60 12.18 11.13
N GLN A 294 19.45 12.13 11.80
CA GLN A 294 19.34 12.20 13.28
C GLN A 294 19.45 10.82 13.92
N ASN A 295 18.95 9.78 13.27
CA ASN A 295 18.86 8.43 13.83
C ASN A 295 20.08 7.55 13.48
N TYR A 296 20.82 7.88 12.43
CA TYR A 296 21.94 7.07 11.95
C TYR A 296 23.24 7.88 11.90
N PRO A 297 24.31 7.41 12.58
CA PRO A 297 25.61 8.08 12.54
C PRO A 297 26.34 7.88 11.20
N VAL A 298 26.15 6.71 10.57
CA VAL A 298 26.71 6.34 9.27
C VAL A 298 25.62 6.52 8.20
N LEU A 299 25.95 7.21 7.12
CA LEU A 299 25.03 7.59 6.05
C LEU A 299 25.73 7.41 4.70
N PHE A 300 25.10 6.79 3.72
CA PHE A 300 25.68 6.66 2.38
C PHE A 300 25.70 8.01 1.65
N SER A 301 26.75 8.28 0.88
CA SER A 301 26.93 9.54 0.14
C SER A 301 25.78 9.84 -0.80
N ARG A 302 25.15 8.83 -1.40
CA ARG A 302 23.96 9.02 -2.25
C ARG A 302 22.78 9.62 -1.49
N ASP A 303 22.58 9.24 -0.23
CA ASP A 303 21.46 9.71 0.58
C ASP A 303 21.74 11.14 1.05
N ILE A 304 23.00 11.45 1.40
CA ILE A 304 23.46 12.83 1.66
C ILE A 304 23.25 13.70 0.40
N HIS A 305 23.68 13.23 -0.77
CA HIS A 305 23.53 13.89 -2.06
C HIS A 305 22.07 14.20 -2.38
N ASN A 306 21.16 13.26 -2.12
CA ASN A 306 19.73 13.47 -2.29
C ASN A 306 19.18 14.46 -1.26
N ALA A 307 19.62 14.38 -0.01
CA ALA A 307 19.19 15.28 1.06
C ALA A 307 19.54 16.74 0.76
N ILE A 308 20.76 17.02 0.27
CA ILE A 308 21.17 18.37 -0.16
C ILE A 308 20.23 18.87 -1.27
N ARG A 309 19.96 18.05 -2.28
CA ARG A 309 19.07 18.43 -3.41
C ARG A 309 17.65 18.70 -2.94
N CYS A 310 17.10 17.85 -2.06
CA CYS A 310 15.78 18.10 -1.48
C CYS A 310 15.75 19.39 -0.67
N ALA A 311 16.80 19.69 0.11
CA ALA A 311 16.91 20.94 0.87
C ALA A 311 16.96 22.16 -0.06
N VAL A 312 17.77 22.12 -1.11
CA VAL A 312 17.87 23.19 -2.12
C VAL A 312 16.53 23.41 -2.84
N LEU A 313 15.90 22.34 -3.32
CA LEU A 313 14.62 22.43 -4.04
C LEU A 313 13.45 22.86 -3.15
N SER A 314 13.55 22.64 -1.83
CA SER A 314 12.60 23.14 -0.84
C SER A 314 13.00 24.50 -0.24
N ARG A 315 14.05 25.15 -0.77
CA ARG A 315 14.58 26.46 -0.35
C ARG A 315 15.06 26.52 1.10
N ASP A 316 15.42 25.39 1.68
CA ASP A 316 16.00 25.28 3.03
C ASP A 316 17.52 25.25 2.96
N LEU A 317 18.12 26.42 2.68
CA LEU A 317 19.57 26.53 2.46
C LEU A 317 20.39 26.20 3.72
N LYS A 318 19.83 26.47 4.92
CA LYS A 318 20.47 26.10 6.19
C LYS A 318 20.67 24.59 6.29
N ARG A 319 19.63 23.81 5.97
CA ARG A 319 19.75 22.34 5.90
C ARG A 319 20.63 21.90 4.74
N ALA A 320 20.61 22.59 3.61
CA ALA A 320 21.49 22.27 2.48
C ALA A 320 22.98 22.38 2.87
N PHE A 321 23.39 23.47 3.55
CA PHE A 321 24.75 23.63 4.07
C PHE A 321 25.12 22.56 5.10
N TRP A 322 24.22 22.28 6.05
CA TRP A 322 24.45 21.24 7.05
C TRP A 322 24.66 19.84 6.43
N TRP A 323 23.83 19.46 5.46
CA TRP A 323 24.01 18.22 4.72
C TRP A 323 25.28 18.23 3.86
N SER A 324 25.65 19.39 3.34
CA SER A 324 26.88 19.54 2.56
C SER A 324 28.12 19.30 3.43
N GLU A 325 28.16 19.80 4.66
CA GLU A 325 29.26 19.47 5.59
C GLU A 325 29.39 17.96 5.85
N LYS A 326 28.28 17.22 5.92
CA LYS A 326 28.31 15.75 5.98
C LYS A 326 28.88 15.11 4.72
N LEU A 327 28.66 15.73 3.56
CA LEU A 327 29.23 15.27 2.29
C LEU A 327 30.76 15.49 2.25
N ALA A 328 31.27 16.56 2.87
CA ALA A 328 32.72 16.78 2.99
C ALA A 328 33.42 15.65 3.76
N HIS A 329 32.76 15.06 4.75
CA HIS A 329 33.24 13.87 5.47
C HIS A 329 33.27 12.59 4.62
N LYS A 330 32.79 12.65 3.38
CA LYS A 330 32.93 11.60 2.37
C LYS A 330 34.07 11.90 1.38
N GLY A 331 34.80 12.99 1.63
CA GLY A 331 35.90 13.54 0.85
C GLY A 331 35.54 13.96 -0.57
N ILE A 332 34.29 14.36 -0.77
CA ILE A 332 33.83 14.99 -2.01
C ILE A 332 34.32 16.44 -2.02
N ASP A 333 35.01 16.84 -3.08
CA ASP A 333 35.60 18.18 -3.17
C ASP A 333 34.57 19.27 -3.51
N LEU A 334 34.92 20.52 -3.17
CA LEU A 334 34.09 21.70 -3.40
C LEU A 334 33.59 21.88 -4.85
N PRO A 335 34.34 21.50 -5.91
CA PRO A 335 33.85 21.55 -7.30
C PRO A 335 32.53 20.79 -7.54
N TYR A 336 32.14 19.85 -6.68
CA TYR A 336 30.82 19.22 -6.68
C TYR A 336 29.68 20.24 -6.68
N PHE A 337 29.87 21.34 -5.97
CA PHE A 337 28.88 22.41 -5.93
C PHE A 337 28.86 23.26 -7.19
N ASN A 338 29.62 22.98 -8.24
CA ASN A 338 29.52 23.70 -9.52
C ASN A 338 28.26 23.31 -10.31
N ALA A 339 27.58 22.21 -9.95
CA ALA A 339 26.33 21.82 -10.58
C ALA A 339 25.28 22.96 -10.50
N LYS A 340 24.47 23.08 -11.57
CA LYS A 340 23.49 24.17 -11.75
C LYS A 340 22.51 24.30 -10.58
N ILE A 341 22.07 23.17 -10.02
CA ILE A 341 21.13 23.14 -8.89
C ILE A 341 21.62 23.94 -7.67
N PHE A 342 22.94 24.06 -7.47
CA PHE A 342 23.54 24.74 -6.32
C PHE A 342 23.80 26.23 -6.52
N GLU A 343 23.41 26.81 -7.66
CA GLU A 343 23.66 28.24 -7.95
C GLU A 343 23.11 29.17 -6.86
N GLY A 344 21.93 28.86 -6.33
CA GLY A 344 21.34 29.61 -5.21
C GLY A 344 22.13 29.51 -3.90
N MET A 345 22.80 28.38 -3.65
CA MET A 345 23.71 28.25 -2.50
C MET A 345 24.96 29.09 -2.69
N ARG A 346 25.56 29.07 -3.89
CA ARG A 346 26.79 29.83 -4.19
C ARG A 346 26.61 31.34 -4.11
N LYS A 347 25.40 31.83 -4.36
CA LYS A 347 25.02 33.26 -4.25
C LYS A 347 24.65 33.67 -2.82
N ASN A 348 24.54 32.74 -1.88
CA ASN A 348 24.18 33.03 -0.50
C ASN A 348 25.36 33.66 0.27
N HIS A 349 25.09 34.59 1.18
CA HIS A 349 26.11 35.25 2.00
C HIS A 349 26.91 34.26 2.88
N GLU A 350 26.31 33.15 3.31
CA GLU A 350 26.97 32.10 4.08
C GLU A 350 28.00 31.29 3.26
N TRP A 351 27.95 31.37 1.92
CA TRP A 351 28.79 30.55 1.02
C TRP A 351 30.28 30.67 1.32
N LYS A 352 30.79 31.89 1.56
CA LYS A 352 32.23 32.12 1.81
C LYS A 352 32.72 31.43 3.09
N SER A 353 31.90 31.47 4.14
CA SER A 353 32.20 30.78 5.40
C SER A 353 32.08 29.27 5.22
N PHE A 354 31.02 28.84 4.53
CA PHE A 354 30.78 27.43 4.23
C PHE A 354 31.92 26.81 3.41
N SER A 355 32.35 27.42 2.30
CA SER A 355 33.37 26.85 1.41
C SER A 355 34.70 26.66 2.11
N SER A 356 35.11 27.63 2.93
CA SER A 356 36.36 27.56 3.71
C SER A 356 36.30 26.43 4.74
N LYS A 357 35.17 26.30 5.44
CA LYS A 357 34.95 25.21 6.41
C LYS A 357 34.88 23.85 5.71
N TYR A 358 34.18 23.77 4.59
CA TYR A 358 34.03 22.57 3.78
C TYR A 358 35.38 22.03 3.32
N ASP A 359 36.24 22.89 2.76
CA ASP A 359 37.58 22.51 2.31
C ASP A 359 38.44 21.99 3.47
N SER A 360 38.34 22.62 4.64
CA SER A 360 39.04 22.15 5.84
C SER A 360 38.56 20.77 6.29
N ILE A 361 37.25 20.51 6.27
CA ILE A 361 36.68 19.19 6.61
C ILE A 361 37.14 18.15 5.59
N CYS A 362 37.08 18.47 4.29
CA CYS A 362 37.48 17.56 3.23
C CYS A 362 38.95 17.16 3.34
N LYS A 363 39.85 18.13 3.55
CA LYS A 363 41.29 17.87 3.76
C LYS A 363 41.55 16.97 4.96
N ALA A 364 41.01 17.32 6.13
CA ALA A 364 41.16 16.52 7.34
C ALA A 364 40.59 15.10 7.17
N THR A 365 39.51 14.95 6.41
CA THR A 365 38.94 13.63 6.10
C THR A 365 39.87 12.81 5.21
N LYS A 366 40.41 13.39 4.14
CA LYS A 366 41.31 12.71 3.21
C LYS A 366 42.59 12.20 3.88
N ASP A 367 43.07 12.90 4.89
CA ASP A 367 44.25 12.50 5.67
C ASP A 367 44.01 11.22 6.49
N THR A 368 42.75 10.83 6.73
CA THR A 368 42.39 9.59 7.45
C THR A 368 42.18 8.38 6.55
N TRP A 369 42.25 8.56 5.23
CA TRP A 369 41.96 7.49 4.28
C TRP A 369 43.04 6.42 4.22
N ASN A 370 42.62 5.17 4.06
CA ASN A 370 43.52 4.05 3.81
C ASN A 370 43.90 4.02 2.31
N LEU A 371 44.91 4.82 1.96
CA LEU A 371 45.41 4.91 0.58
C LEU A 371 45.99 3.58 0.07
N GLN A 372 46.55 2.76 0.96
CA GLN A 372 47.07 1.45 0.62
C GLN A 372 45.94 0.48 0.22
N LEU A 373 44.86 0.41 1.00
CA LEU A 373 43.67 -0.37 0.65
C LEU A 373 43.09 0.07 -0.69
N LYS A 374 43.00 1.38 -0.94
CA LYS A 374 42.50 1.93 -2.21
C LYS A 374 43.39 1.52 -3.39
N LYS A 375 44.71 1.55 -3.21
CA LYS A 375 45.67 1.10 -4.23
C LYS A 375 45.51 -0.39 -4.53
N GLU A 376 45.48 -1.24 -3.51
CA GLU A 376 45.35 -2.70 -3.69
C GLU A 376 44.00 -3.08 -4.33
N LEU A 377 42.92 -2.35 -4.05
CA LEU A 377 41.65 -2.54 -4.74
C LEU A 377 41.72 -2.18 -6.23
N ASN A 378 42.44 -1.13 -6.58
CA ASN A 378 42.67 -0.76 -7.98
C ASN A 378 43.54 -1.81 -8.68
N ASP A 379 44.61 -2.29 -8.03
CA ASP A 379 45.46 -3.34 -8.56
C ASP A 379 44.65 -4.63 -8.83
N LEU A 380 43.72 -5.00 -7.93
CA LEU A 380 42.79 -6.14 -8.13
C LEU A 380 41.79 -5.89 -9.25
N LEU A 381 41.27 -4.66 -9.37
CA LEU A 381 40.38 -4.26 -10.45
C LEU A 381 41.07 -4.36 -11.81
N GLU A 382 42.31 -3.87 -11.92
CA GLU A 382 43.10 -3.97 -13.15
C GLU A 382 43.36 -5.44 -13.54
N GLU A 383 43.69 -6.29 -12.56
CA GLU A 383 43.89 -7.73 -12.79
C GLU A 383 42.61 -8.44 -13.24
N ASP A 384 41.44 -8.07 -12.70
CA ASP A 384 40.15 -8.59 -13.14
C ASP A 384 39.77 -8.10 -14.54
N GLN A 385 39.90 -6.80 -14.80
CA GLN A 385 39.50 -6.19 -16.06
C GLN A 385 40.42 -6.55 -17.23
N ALA A 386 41.66 -7.00 -16.98
CA ALA A 386 42.55 -7.51 -18.02
C ALA A 386 41.95 -8.73 -18.78
N ASP A 387 41.23 -9.60 -18.07
CA ASP A 387 40.59 -10.78 -18.67
C ASP A 387 39.11 -10.53 -19.03
N TYR A 388 38.43 -9.64 -18.31
CA TYR A 388 37.04 -9.24 -18.61
C TYR A 388 36.90 -8.16 -19.69
N GLY A 389 38.02 -7.64 -20.22
CA GLY A 389 38.06 -6.71 -21.35
C GLY A 389 37.41 -7.27 -22.62
N LEU A 390 36.93 -6.38 -23.49
CA LEU A 390 36.14 -6.72 -24.70
C LEU A 390 36.80 -7.79 -25.60
N GLU A 391 38.12 -7.88 -25.61
CA GLU A 391 38.89 -8.82 -26.44
C GLU A 391 38.94 -10.26 -25.86
N ASN A 392 38.85 -10.42 -24.53
CA ASN A 392 39.11 -11.68 -23.82
C ASN A 392 37.84 -12.41 -23.30
N ARG A 393 36.66 -11.76 -23.39
CA ARG A 393 35.36 -12.24 -22.88
C ARG A 393 34.86 -13.61 -23.38
N LYS A 394 35.52 -14.23 -24.36
CA LYS A 394 35.01 -15.43 -25.04
C LYS A 394 35.38 -16.75 -24.35
N ASN A 395 36.33 -16.75 -23.42
CA ASN A 395 36.77 -17.98 -22.76
C ASN A 395 36.24 -18.07 -21.32
N SER A 396 35.11 -18.77 -21.14
CA SER A 396 34.47 -18.92 -19.84
C SER A 396 35.37 -19.55 -18.77
N LYS A 397 36.28 -20.45 -19.17
CA LYS A 397 37.23 -21.07 -18.25
C LYS A 397 38.22 -20.04 -17.68
N VAL A 398 38.77 -19.17 -18.54
CA VAL A 398 39.69 -18.11 -18.11
C VAL A 398 38.98 -17.13 -17.19
N LEU A 399 37.76 -16.70 -17.54
CA LEU A 399 36.97 -15.81 -16.70
C LEU A 399 36.70 -16.41 -15.32
N TYR A 400 36.33 -17.70 -15.26
CA TYR A 400 36.12 -18.40 -14.00
C TYR A 400 37.41 -18.51 -13.17
N GLU A 401 38.53 -18.91 -13.78
CA GLU A 401 39.84 -19.04 -13.10
C GLU A 401 40.32 -17.69 -12.55
N THR A 402 40.15 -16.61 -13.33
CA THR A 402 40.45 -15.24 -12.89
C THR A 402 39.54 -14.82 -11.76
N THR A 403 38.24 -15.05 -11.84
CA THR A 403 37.31 -14.73 -10.75
C THR A 403 37.60 -15.54 -9.49
N GLU A 404 37.96 -16.83 -9.57
CA GLU A 404 38.35 -17.64 -8.41
C GLU A 404 39.58 -17.05 -7.70
N ARG A 405 40.60 -16.67 -8.48
CA ARG A 405 41.84 -16.04 -7.98
C ARG A 405 41.60 -14.65 -7.39
N VAL A 406 40.94 -13.74 -8.11
CA VAL A 406 40.68 -12.36 -7.66
C VAL A 406 39.76 -12.35 -6.44
N THR A 407 38.73 -13.19 -6.41
CA THR A 407 37.84 -13.31 -5.24
C THR A 407 38.60 -13.76 -4.00
N GLY A 408 39.56 -14.69 -4.16
CA GLY A 408 40.46 -15.11 -3.07
C GLY A 408 41.26 -13.93 -2.51
N LYS A 409 41.93 -13.18 -3.39
CA LYS A 409 42.70 -11.99 -2.98
C LYS A 409 41.83 -10.91 -2.35
N LEU A 410 40.61 -10.69 -2.88
CA LEU A 410 39.66 -9.75 -2.32
C LEU A 410 39.24 -10.16 -0.90
N ILE A 411 38.91 -11.43 -0.68
CA ILE A 411 38.57 -11.94 0.66
C ILE A 411 39.72 -11.70 1.64
N ASP A 412 40.95 -12.01 1.24
CA ASP A 412 42.12 -11.81 2.10
C ASP A 412 42.35 -10.32 2.42
N LEU A 413 42.19 -9.45 1.42
CA LEU A 413 42.25 -8.00 1.60
C LEU A 413 41.16 -7.50 2.56
N LEU A 414 39.91 -7.96 2.40
CA LEU A 414 38.79 -7.60 3.27
C LEU A 414 38.96 -8.12 4.70
N LYS A 415 39.59 -9.28 4.89
CA LYS A 415 39.90 -9.80 6.23
C LYS A 415 41.01 -9.01 6.91
N ARG A 416 42.05 -8.63 6.17
CA ARG A 416 43.21 -7.91 6.69
C ARG A 416 42.89 -6.44 6.97
N GLU A 417 42.31 -5.76 5.99
CA GLU A 417 42.09 -4.33 6.05
C GLU A 417 40.67 -3.98 6.49
N GLY A 418 39.67 -4.86 6.34
CA GLY A 418 38.25 -4.53 6.51
C GLY A 418 37.60 -3.98 5.23
N PHE A 419 36.27 -3.78 5.25
CA PHE A 419 35.54 -3.32 4.06
C PHE A 419 35.93 -1.90 3.63
N PRO A 420 36.08 -1.63 2.32
CA PRO A 420 36.40 -0.31 1.79
C PRO A 420 35.17 0.60 1.71
N SER A 421 34.68 1.03 2.88
CA SER A 421 33.55 1.97 2.95
C SER A 421 33.93 3.38 2.51
N GLU A 422 32.93 4.22 2.27
CA GLU A 422 33.10 5.62 1.86
C GLU A 422 33.88 6.45 2.91
N GLU A 423 33.80 6.09 4.19
CA GLU A 423 34.57 6.69 5.29
C GLU A 423 36.06 6.36 5.20
N ARG A 424 36.42 5.22 4.57
CA ARG A 424 37.78 4.69 4.58
C ARG A 424 38.56 5.00 3.31
N ILE A 425 37.88 5.01 2.17
CA ILE A 425 38.51 5.22 0.86
C ILE A 425 37.92 6.39 0.06
N GLY A 426 36.91 7.06 0.63
CA GLY A 426 36.20 8.16 0.03
C GLY A 426 35.07 7.74 -0.91
N SER A 427 34.23 8.72 -1.27
CA SER A 427 33.29 8.59 -2.38
C SER A 427 33.85 9.18 -3.66
N LEU A 428 33.44 8.63 -4.80
CA LEU A 428 33.93 9.02 -6.11
C LEU A 428 32.99 10.03 -6.78
N VAL A 429 33.57 11.09 -7.35
CA VAL A 429 32.87 12.04 -8.22
C VAL A 429 33.59 12.08 -9.55
N ILE A 430 32.84 11.95 -10.64
CA ILE A 430 33.37 12.14 -12.00
C ILE A 430 32.98 13.50 -12.54
N ARG A 431 33.85 14.08 -13.38
CA ARG A 431 33.64 15.40 -14.01
C ARG A 431 33.22 16.47 -12.98
N ASP A 432 33.86 16.40 -11.82
CA ASP A 432 33.68 17.27 -10.66
C ASP A 432 32.29 17.33 -10.03
N THR A 433 31.21 16.85 -10.66
CA THR A 433 29.83 17.15 -10.25
C THR A 433 28.91 15.93 -10.18
N VAL A 434 29.33 14.78 -10.69
CA VAL A 434 28.52 13.56 -10.76
C VAL A 434 29.01 12.56 -9.72
N LEU A 435 28.24 12.42 -8.64
CA LEU A 435 28.50 11.41 -7.61
C LEU A 435 28.26 10.01 -8.15
N ILE A 436 29.25 9.13 -7.96
CA ILE A 436 29.17 7.71 -8.26
C ILE A 436 28.86 6.97 -6.96
N SER A 437 27.65 6.42 -6.87
CA SER A 437 27.17 5.67 -5.71
C SER A 437 27.69 4.24 -5.63
N PHE A 438 28.34 3.76 -6.68
CA PHE A 438 28.88 2.41 -6.76
C PHE A 438 30.33 2.50 -7.25
N PRO A 439 31.32 2.40 -6.36
CA PRO A 439 32.72 2.44 -6.76
C PRO A 439 33.07 1.26 -7.67
N ASP A 440 34.04 1.46 -8.56
CA ASP A 440 34.36 0.54 -9.66
C ASP A 440 34.74 -0.87 -9.18
N PHE A 441 35.42 -0.99 -8.02
CA PHE A 441 35.77 -2.28 -7.43
C PHE A 441 34.55 -3.18 -7.12
N ASN A 442 33.33 -2.62 -7.05
CA ASN A 442 32.14 -3.44 -6.88
C ASN A 442 31.94 -4.44 -8.04
N VAL A 443 32.54 -4.19 -9.21
CA VAL A 443 32.53 -5.16 -10.33
C VAL A 443 33.18 -6.48 -9.93
N LEU A 444 34.18 -6.47 -9.05
CA LEU A 444 34.82 -7.69 -8.52
C LEU A 444 33.79 -8.56 -7.79
N ILE A 445 32.90 -7.93 -7.03
CA ILE A 445 31.81 -8.61 -6.31
C ILE A 445 30.76 -9.11 -7.31
N LEU A 446 30.42 -8.31 -8.33
CA LEU A 446 29.49 -8.72 -9.38
C LEU A 446 29.98 -9.97 -10.11
N HIS A 447 31.24 -9.98 -10.55
CA HIS A 447 31.84 -11.12 -11.24
C HIS A 447 31.86 -12.36 -10.35
N ALA A 448 32.18 -12.23 -9.06
CA ALA A 448 32.10 -13.33 -8.11
C ALA A 448 30.68 -13.92 -8.02
N ILE A 449 29.65 -13.08 -7.96
CA ILE A 449 28.26 -13.54 -7.94
C ILE A 449 27.88 -14.24 -9.26
N GLN A 450 28.35 -13.72 -10.40
CA GLN A 450 28.04 -14.28 -11.73
C GLN A 450 28.74 -15.61 -11.99
N GLN A 451 30.02 -15.76 -11.61
CA GLN A 451 30.80 -16.97 -11.86
C GLN A 451 30.69 -18.03 -10.76
N VAL A 452 30.22 -17.64 -9.57
CA VAL A 452 30.02 -18.53 -8.42
C VAL A 452 31.30 -19.32 -8.07
N PRO A 453 32.43 -18.64 -7.75
CA PRO A 453 33.65 -19.32 -7.35
C PRO A 453 33.45 -20.04 -6.00
N LYS A 454 34.32 -21.03 -5.72
CA LYS A 454 34.21 -21.89 -4.52
C LYS A 454 34.14 -21.11 -3.19
N ASN A 455 34.79 -19.96 -3.13
CA ASN A 455 34.88 -19.10 -1.95
C ASN A 455 33.79 -18.02 -1.88
N LEU A 456 32.79 -18.02 -2.77
CA LEU A 456 31.70 -17.03 -2.77
C LEU A 456 30.97 -16.96 -1.42
N ALA A 457 30.74 -18.10 -0.76
CA ALA A 457 30.08 -18.13 0.55
C ALA A 457 30.83 -17.29 1.61
N VAL A 458 32.17 -17.35 1.59
CA VAL A 458 33.03 -16.58 2.50
C VAL A 458 32.95 -15.08 2.17
N LEU A 459 32.94 -14.73 0.88
CA LEU A 459 32.73 -13.33 0.47
C LEU A 459 31.37 -12.81 0.93
N ASN A 460 30.29 -13.58 0.73
CA ASN A 460 28.94 -13.18 1.13
C ASN A 460 28.82 -12.98 2.65
N GLU A 461 29.40 -13.86 3.47
CA GLU A 461 29.44 -13.68 4.93
C GLU A 461 30.11 -12.37 5.34
N LEU A 462 31.24 -12.03 4.69
CA LEU A 462 31.92 -10.76 4.92
C LEU A 462 31.04 -9.57 4.50
N LEU A 463 30.38 -9.65 3.35
CA LEU A 463 29.50 -8.58 2.86
C LEU A 463 28.28 -8.38 3.76
N ASP A 464 27.63 -9.46 4.21
CA ASP A 464 26.47 -9.41 5.10
C ASP A 464 26.81 -8.73 6.42
N LYS A 465 27.93 -9.11 7.05
CA LYS A 465 28.43 -8.48 8.28
C LYS A 465 28.69 -6.98 8.12
N ASN A 466 29.14 -6.56 6.94
CA ASN A 466 29.38 -5.14 6.64
C ASN A 466 28.08 -4.40 6.27
N ALA A 467 27.08 -5.09 5.73
CA ALA A 467 25.76 -4.54 5.46
C ALA A 467 25.01 -4.21 6.75
N GLU A 468 25.08 -5.06 7.77
CA GLU A 468 24.51 -4.80 9.11
C GLU A 468 25.06 -3.51 9.74
N ARG A 469 26.31 -3.17 9.43
CA ARG A 469 27.00 -1.97 9.93
C ARG A 469 26.83 -0.74 9.02
N LEU A 470 26.04 -0.85 7.95
CA LEU A 470 25.87 0.19 6.93
C LEU A 470 27.19 0.62 6.26
N LEU A 471 28.17 -0.28 6.18
CA LEU A 471 29.43 -0.06 5.44
C LEU A 471 29.30 -0.51 3.98
N TYR A 472 28.42 -1.47 3.71
CA TYR A 472 28.08 -1.97 2.38
C TYR A 472 26.57 -1.84 2.15
N ASP A 473 26.16 -1.07 1.14
CA ASP A 473 24.73 -0.90 0.86
C ASP A 473 24.17 -2.06 0.04
N GLN A 474 24.05 -3.22 0.68
CA GLN A 474 23.58 -4.45 0.04
C GLN A 474 22.18 -4.27 -0.58
N LYS A 475 21.20 -3.68 0.14
CA LYS A 475 19.80 -3.64 -0.32
C LYS A 475 19.58 -2.88 -1.62
N ARG A 476 20.40 -1.87 -1.91
CA ARG A 476 20.34 -1.14 -3.18
C ARG A 476 21.69 -1.17 -3.88
N SER A 477 22.43 -2.27 -3.72
CA SER A 477 23.61 -2.59 -4.52
C SER A 477 23.17 -3.12 -5.88
N PHE A 478 23.84 -2.69 -6.95
CA PHE A 478 23.54 -3.21 -8.29
C PHE A 478 23.79 -4.72 -8.40
N ASN A 479 24.63 -5.28 -7.52
CA ASN A 479 24.94 -6.71 -7.42
C ASN A 479 23.71 -7.57 -7.13
N ASN A 480 22.69 -7.01 -6.48
CA ASN A 480 21.44 -7.71 -6.16
C ASN A 480 20.37 -7.55 -7.24
N THR A 481 20.59 -6.68 -8.23
CA THR A 481 19.72 -6.46 -9.39
C THR A 481 20.33 -7.12 -10.62
N LEU A 482 20.48 -8.45 -10.61
CA LEU A 482 20.97 -9.18 -11.78
C LEU A 482 19.95 -9.24 -12.93
N GLY A 483 18.76 -8.66 -12.79
CA GLY A 483 17.78 -8.49 -13.85
C GLY A 483 17.13 -9.79 -14.38
N TYR A 484 17.70 -10.97 -14.11
CA TYR A 484 17.24 -12.25 -14.68
C TYR A 484 15.75 -12.53 -14.39
N ASP A 485 15.26 -12.15 -13.20
CA ASP A 485 13.85 -12.30 -12.79
C ASP A 485 13.02 -11.02 -12.94
N SER A 486 13.54 -10.01 -13.64
CA SER A 486 12.82 -8.77 -13.83
C SER A 486 11.62 -8.94 -14.75
N CYS A 487 10.45 -8.48 -14.30
CA CYS A 487 9.27 -8.31 -15.14
C CYS A 487 9.44 -7.18 -16.17
N PHE A 488 10.32 -6.22 -15.88
CA PHE A 488 10.53 -5.04 -16.72
C PHE A 488 11.77 -5.17 -17.60
N ARG A 489 11.60 -4.85 -18.88
CA ARG A 489 12.70 -4.79 -19.85
C ARG A 489 12.73 -3.47 -20.58
N ILE A 490 13.92 -2.99 -20.89
CA ILE A 490 14.17 -1.81 -21.70
C ILE A 490 14.80 -2.25 -23.00
N TYR A 491 14.16 -1.90 -24.11
CA TYR A 491 14.63 -2.24 -25.45
C TYR A 491 14.30 -1.11 -26.42
N LYS A 492 15.29 -0.66 -27.21
CA LYS A 492 15.18 0.49 -28.13
C LYS A 492 14.55 1.73 -27.48
N GLY A 493 14.97 2.03 -26.25
CA GLY A 493 14.46 3.19 -25.48
C GLY A 493 13.02 3.05 -24.97
N ASN A 494 12.38 1.88 -25.10
CA ASN A 494 11.03 1.62 -24.62
C ASN A 494 11.04 0.71 -23.38
N LEU A 495 10.12 0.96 -22.45
CA LEU A 495 9.86 0.11 -21.30
C LEU A 495 8.76 -0.90 -21.63
N TYR A 496 9.04 -2.17 -21.37
CA TYR A 496 8.15 -3.30 -21.56
C TYR A 496 7.90 -4.04 -20.26
N ASN A 497 6.73 -4.68 -20.15
CA ASN A 497 6.41 -5.67 -19.11
C ASN A 497 6.26 -7.05 -19.74
N SER A 498 6.85 -8.08 -19.13
CA SER A 498 6.64 -9.46 -19.52
C SER A 498 5.16 -9.84 -19.43
N LYS A 499 4.62 -10.54 -20.44
CA LYS A 499 3.24 -11.06 -20.42
C LYS A 499 3.04 -12.15 -19.37
N LEU A 500 4.12 -12.78 -18.90
CA LEU A 500 4.08 -13.80 -17.85
C LEU A 500 3.95 -13.18 -16.45
N CYS A 501 4.24 -11.88 -16.29
CA CYS A 501 4.11 -11.20 -15.00
C CYS A 501 2.67 -10.76 -14.74
N ILE A 502 2.11 -11.23 -13.62
CA ILE A 502 0.75 -10.89 -13.19
C ILE A 502 0.75 -9.56 -12.45
N GLY A 503 0.07 -8.56 -13.02
CA GLY A 503 -0.10 -7.24 -12.43
C GLY A 503 1.03 -6.26 -12.77
N LYS A 504 0.70 -4.98 -12.88
CA LYS A 504 1.68 -3.90 -13.08
C LYS A 504 2.02 -3.28 -11.73
N ASN A 505 3.31 -3.25 -11.39
CA ASN A 505 3.80 -2.48 -10.25
C ASN A 505 3.99 -1.01 -10.66
N ASP A 506 2.94 -0.21 -10.55
CA ASP A 506 2.94 1.21 -10.97
C ASP A 506 4.04 2.04 -10.30
N LEU A 507 4.40 1.71 -9.05
CA LEU A 507 5.48 2.41 -8.34
C LEU A 507 6.84 2.15 -8.99
N GLU A 508 7.10 0.90 -9.37
CA GLU A 508 8.34 0.50 -10.03
C GLU A 508 8.43 1.09 -11.44
N VAL A 509 7.33 1.08 -12.20
CA VAL A 509 7.26 1.79 -13.50
C VAL A 509 7.61 3.28 -13.33
N ARG A 510 7.09 3.93 -12.29
CA ARG A 510 7.41 5.34 -11.98
C ARG A 510 8.88 5.53 -11.61
N LYS A 511 9.47 4.63 -10.82
CA LYS A 511 10.90 4.65 -10.45
C LYS A 511 11.79 4.50 -11.69
N ILE A 512 11.52 3.51 -12.54
CA ILE A 512 12.24 3.29 -13.80
C ILE A 512 12.11 4.52 -14.70
N SER A 513 10.89 4.99 -14.94
CA SER A 513 10.64 6.18 -15.77
C SER A 513 11.36 7.42 -15.24
N PHE A 514 11.38 7.61 -13.92
CA PHE A 514 12.10 8.72 -13.30
C PHE A 514 13.60 8.68 -13.57
N LYS A 515 14.24 7.50 -13.63
CA LYS A 515 15.68 7.39 -13.94
C LYS A 515 16.04 8.11 -15.24
N PHE A 516 15.19 7.99 -16.27
CA PHE A 516 15.38 8.59 -17.59
C PHE A 516 14.93 10.05 -17.67
N ASN A 517 14.15 10.51 -16.69
CA ASN A 517 13.69 11.89 -16.59
C ASN A 517 13.98 12.45 -15.18
N ASN A 518 15.27 12.48 -14.85
CA ASN A 518 15.78 12.90 -13.55
C ASN A 518 16.49 14.26 -13.66
N PRO A 519 15.75 15.39 -13.82
CA PRO A 519 16.34 16.69 -14.14
C PRO A 519 17.24 17.26 -13.04
N ASN A 520 17.20 16.68 -11.83
CA ASN A 520 17.96 17.13 -10.68
C ASN A 520 19.04 16.13 -10.26
N ASN A 521 19.29 15.08 -11.05
CA ASN A 521 20.30 14.04 -10.78
C ASN A 521 20.18 13.42 -9.39
N PHE A 522 18.97 13.10 -8.93
CA PHE A 522 18.80 12.26 -7.73
C PHE A 522 19.43 10.87 -7.94
N ILE A 523 19.83 10.18 -6.88
CA ILE A 523 20.38 8.82 -6.94
C ILE A 523 19.52 7.95 -6.05
N MET A 524 18.56 7.23 -6.63
CA MET A 524 17.55 6.46 -5.90
C MET A 524 17.58 5.00 -6.32
N ASP A 525 16.92 4.15 -5.56
CA ASP A 525 16.56 2.82 -6.06
C ASP A 525 15.52 2.96 -7.19
N TYR A 526 15.94 2.60 -8.41
CA TYR A 526 15.13 2.71 -9.63
C TYR A 526 14.28 1.48 -9.92
N GLY A 527 14.30 0.45 -9.06
CA GLY A 527 13.62 -0.81 -9.29
C GLY A 527 14.43 -1.80 -10.12
N ASN A 528 13.84 -2.97 -10.37
CA ASN A 528 14.48 -4.05 -11.10
C ASN A 528 14.07 -4.01 -12.57
N TYR A 529 15.05 -3.95 -13.48
CA TYR A 529 14.82 -3.98 -14.91
C TYR A 529 16.05 -4.48 -15.68
N VAL A 530 15.83 -5.10 -16.85
CA VAL A 530 16.89 -5.53 -17.77
C VAL A 530 16.97 -4.54 -18.92
N ILE A 531 18.17 -4.21 -19.37
CA ILE A 531 18.39 -3.49 -20.63
C ILE A 531 18.89 -4.50 -21.65
N GLU A 532 18.16 -4.61 -22.75
CA GLU A 532 18.52 -5.47 -23.87
C GLU A 532 19.43 -4.70 -24.82
N ALA A 533 20.61 -5.26 -25.12
CA ALA A 533 21.57 -4.65 -26.04
C ALA A 533 21.01 -4.62 -27.47
N HIS A 534 21.35 -3.58 -28.24
CA HIS A 534 20.83 -3.44 -29.60
C HIS A 534 21.63 -4.24 -30.63
N ASP A 535 22.89 -4.58 -30.33
CA ASP A 535 23.80 -5.35 -31.19
C ASP A 535 23.51 -6.87 -31.19
N SER A 536 22.25 -7.25 -31.41
CA SER A 536 21.92 -8.64 -31.73
C SER A 536 22.16 -8.86 -33.23
N LYS A 537 22.96 -9.87 -33.59
CA LYS A 537 23.16 -10.33 -34.98
C LYS A 537 21.86 -10.65 -35.73
N ASP A 538 20.73 -10.74 -35.04
CA ASP A 538 19.42 -11.05 -35.59
C ASP A 538 18.31 -10.17 -34.98
N GLN A 539 18.37 -8.85 -35.24
CA GLN A 539 17.44 -7.86 -34.69
C GLN A 539 15.96 -8.17 -34.97
N LYS A 540 15.67 -8.81 -36.11
CA LYS A 540 14.30 -9.16 -36.49
C LYS A 540 13.71 -10.20 -35.54
N LEU A 541 14.49 -11.20 -35.14
CA LEU A 541 14.06 -12.19 -34.15
C LEU A 541 13.80 -11.56 -32.78
N VAL A 542 14.64 -10.63 -32.35
CA VAL A 542 14.45 -9.92 -31.07
C VAL A 542 13.19 -9.05 -31.10
N ASP A 543 12.95 -8.32 -32.20
CA ASP A 543 11.73 -7.54 -32.38
C ASP A 543 10.46 -8.43 -32.34
N GLU A 544 10.51 -9.60 -32.99
CA GLU A 544 9.41 -10.58 -32.97
C GLU A 544 9.19 -11.17 -31.58
N ASP A 545 10.26 -11.48 -30.84
CA ASP A 545 10.19 -11.94 -29.45
C ASP A 545 9.52 -10.90 -28.55
N TYR A 546 9.93 -9.64 -28.63
CA TYR A 546 9.35 -8.55 -27.84
C TYR A 546 7.86 -8.36 -28.13
N LYS A 547 7.46 -8.45 -29.39
CA LYS A 547 6.04 -8.38 -29.80
C LYS A 547 5.23 -9.56 -29.24
N LYS A 548 5.81 -10.76 -29.26
CA LYS A 548 5.16 -11.99 -28.81
C LYS A 548 5.05 -12.07 -27.29
N ASN A 549 6.10 -11.73 -26.56
CA ASN A 549 6.26 -12.07 -25.14
C ASN A 549 6.10 -10.88 -24.19
N TYR A 550 6.07 -9.64 -24.70
CA TYR A 550 6.06 -8.44 -23.86
C TYR A 550 4.95 -7.45 -24.27
N ASN A 551 4.53 -6.64 -23.30
CA ASN A 551 3.60 -5.54 -23.49
C ASN A 551 4.36 -4.22 -23.35
N LEU A 552 4.26 -3.36 -24.37
CA LEU A 552 4.78 -1.99 -24.30
C LEU A 552 4.07 -1.23 -23.17
N ILE A 553 4.85 -0.60 -22.30
CA ILE A 553 4.35 0.29 -21.24
C ILE A 553 4.42 1.74 -21.72
N MET A 554 5.62 2.19 -22.06
CA MET A 554 5.88 3.57 -22.50
C MET A 554 7.24 3.71 -23.17
N LYS A 555 7.43 4.82 -23.90
CA LYS A 555 8.74 5.25 -24.36
C LYS A 555 9.48 6.01 -23.24
N LEU A 556 10.75 5.68 -23.02
CA LEU A 556 11.60 6.28 -21.99
C LEU A 556 12.55 7.34 -22.55
N THR A 557 13.21 7.04 -23.68
CA THR A 557 14.19 7.92 -24.31
C THR A 557 14.27 7.65 -25.81
N ASP A 558 14.67 8.66 -26.58
CA ASP A 558 15.08 8.53 -27.99
C ASP A 558 16.56 8.14 -28.14
N ASP A 559 17.39 8.51 -27.16
CA ASP A 559 18.81 8.21 -27.12
C ASP A 559 19.04 6.87 -26.40
N TRP A 560 18.83 5.76 -27.13
CA TRP A 560 18.97 4.41 -26.57
C TRP A 560 20.36 3.79 -26.78
N GLU A 561 21.18 4.38 -27.65
CA GLU A 561 22.62 4.06 -27.79
C GLU A 561 23.43 4.43 -26.53
N PHE A 562 22.85 5.20 -25.60
CA PHE A 562 23.48 5.58 -24.34
C PHE A 562 24.04 4.38 -23.54
N TYR A 563 23.44 3.19 -23.67
CA TYR A 563 23.90 1.99 -22.98
C TYR A 563 25.04 1.26 -23.69
N GLU A 564 25.41 1.69 -24.90
CA GLU A 564 26.45 1.08 -25.74
C GLU A 564 27.72 1.94 -25.80
N LYS A 565 27.69 3.15 -25.24
CA LYS A 565 28.81 4.10 -25.07
C LYS A 565 29.32 4.06 -23.64
#